data_AF-A0A3D5WL84-F1
#
_entry.id   AF-A0A3D5WL84-F1
#
_cell.length_a   1.000
_cell.length_b   1.000
_cell.length_c   1.000
_cell.angle_alpha   90.00
_cell.angle_beta   90.00
_cell.angle_gamma   90.00
#
_symmetry.space_group_name_H-M   'P 1'
#
loop_
_entity.id
_entity.type
_entity.pdbx_description
1 polymer ?
#
loop_
_entity_poly.entity_id
_entity_poly.type
_entity_poly.pdbx_seq_one_letter_code
_entity_poly.pdbx_strand_id
1 'polypeptide(L)'
;MERTFAERLQDAMRQRGFKQVDLVREADKYGVKLGKSHMSQYVSGKTVPRAEILRFLANCLQVDADWLLTGEGDSRMVEGNTIHNVGEKNTARKAEDGESAEGKIEGKVSRKGSTQNRVKSGGSIMREFMKSSKLDNVLYDVR
;
A
#
# COMPACT_ATOMS: atom_id res chain seq x y z
N MET A 1 7.64 -13.98 23.88
CA MET A 1 7.77 -13.17 22.66
C MET A 1 6.41 -12.63 22.32
N GLU A 2 6.28 -11.31 22.19
CA GLU A 2 5.10 -10.71 21.58
C GLU A 2 5.04 -11.12 20.11
N ARG A 3 3.87 -11.49 19.61
CA ARG A 3 3.70 -11.70 18.16
C ARG A 3 3.65 -10.35 17.47
N THR A 4 4.20 -10.29 16.26
CA THR A 4 4.10 -9.12 15.39
C THR A 4 2.73 -9.07 14.69
N PHE A 5 2.34 -7.88 14.21
CA PHE A 5 1.18 -7.70 13.33
C PHE A 5 1.23 -8.67 12.12
N ALA A 6 2.41 -8.88 11.53
CA ALA A 6 2.58 -9.74 10.36
C ALA A 6 2.29 -11.21 10.67
N GLU A 7 2.75 -11.72 11.83
CA GLU A 7 2.46 -13.07 12.28
C GLU A 7 0.97 -13.26 12.58
N ARG A 8 0.33 -12.30 13.28
CA ARG A 8 -1.12 -12.31 13.51
C ARG A 8 -1.94 -12.29 12.23
N LEU A 9 -1.55 -11.44 11.26
CA LEU A 9 -2.18 -11.39 9.94
C LEU A 9 -2.06 -12.72 9.21
N GLN A 10 -0.86 -13.34 9.21
CA GLN A 10 -0.66 -14.65 8.61
C GLN A 10 -1.45 -15.76 9.33
N ASP A 11 -1.51 -15.75 10.66
CA ASP A 11 -2.30 -16.70 11.46
C ASP A 11 -3.79 -16.58 11.13
N ALA A 12 -4.35 -15.37 11.13
CA ALA A 12 -5.75 -15.13 10.79
C ALA A 12 -6.07 -15.53 9.35
N MET A 13 -5.18 -15.22 8.39
CA MET A 13 -5.29 -15.68 7.00
C MET A 13 -5.29 -17.21 6.90
N ARG A 14 -4.38 -17.91 7.62
CA ARG A 14 -4.34 -19.38 7.66
C ARG A 14 -5.62 -19.97 8.25
N GLN A 15 -6.10 -19.43 9.38
CA GLN A 15 -7.31 -19.89 10.06
C GLN A 15 -8.57 -19.72 9.20
N ARG A 16 -8.66 -18.64 8.41
CA ARG A 16 -9.78 -18.37 7.49
C ARG A 16 -9.58 -18.97 6.10
N GLY A 17 -8.43 -19.55 5.78
CA GLY A 17 -8.10 -20.11 4.47
C GLY A 17 -7.80 -19.08 3.36
N PHE A 18 -7.64 -17.80 3.69
CA PHE A 18 -7.40 -16.72 2.72
C PHE A 18 -5.95 -16.68 2.24
N LYS A 19 -5.75 -16.49 0.93
CA LYS A 19 -4.44 -16.16 0.35
C LYS A 19 -4.30 -14.65 0.20
N GLN A 20 -3.06 -14.17 0.07
CA GLN A 20 -2.77 -12.75 -0.18
C GLN A 20 -3.50 -12.20 -1.41
N VAL A 21 -3.68 -13.03 -2.44
CA VAL A 21 -4.38 -12.65 -3.67
C VAL A 21 -5.89 -12.52 -3.48
N ASP A 22 -6.47 -13.21 -2.50
CA ASP A 22 -7.91 -13.17 -2.24
C ASP A 22 -8.27 -11.88 -1.52
N LEU A 23 -7.49 -11.47 -0.51
CA LEU A 23 -7.62 -10.16 0.15
C LEU A 23 -7.44 -8.98 -0.82
N VAL A 24 -6.53 -9.10 -1.80
CA VAL A 24 -6.33 -8.09 -2.85
C VAL A 24 -7.53 -8.00 -3.80
N ARG A 25 -8.11 -9.15 -4.19
CA ARG A 25 -9.34 -9.20 -5.00
C ARG A 25 -10.55 -8.66 -4.24
N GLU A 26 -10.62 -8.95 -2.94
CA GLU A 26 -11.71 -8.48 -2.10
C GLU A 26 -11.64 -6.95 -1.95
N ALA A 27 -10.45 -6.41 -1.70
CA ALA A 27 -10.23 -4.97 -1.61
C ALA A 27 -10.66 -4.21 -2.87
N ASP A 28 -10.37 -4.76 -4.05
CA ASP A 28 -10.78 -4.19 -5.34
C ASP A 28 -12.30 -4.07 -5.46
N LYS A 29 -13.07 -5.07 -5.00
CA LYS A 29 -14.55 -5.01 -4.95
C LYS A 29 -15.07 -3.91 -4.02
N TYR A 30 -14.42 -3.71 -2.88
CA TYR A 30 -14.79 -2.69 -1.90
C TYR A 30 -14.19 -1.29 -2.23
N GLY A 31 -13.49 -1.14 -3.36
CA GLY A 31 -12.87 0.12 -3.77
C GLY A 31 -11.60 0.51 -2.99
N VAL A 32 -11.08 -0.38 -2.14
CA VAL A 32 -9.91 -0.16 -1.29
C VAL A 32 -8.63 -0.38 -2.12
N LYS A 33 -7.73 0.62 -2.13
CA LYS A 33 -6.51 0.63 -2.96
C LYS A 33 -5.39 -0.28 -2.44
N LEU A 34 -5.64 -1.58 -2.39
CA LEU A 34 -4.74 -2.60 -1.83
C LEU A 34 -4.07 -3.46 -2.91
N GLY A 35 -2.95 -2.98 -3.44
CA GLY A 35 -2.16 -3.74 -4.42
C GLY A 35 -1.37 -4.91 -3.80
N LYS A 36 -1.04 -5.91 -4.63
CA LYS A 36 -0.21 -7.08 -4.26
C LYS A 36 1.11 -6.70 -3.56
N SER A 37 1.72 -5.57 -3.93
CA SER A 37 2.95 -5.06 -3.29
C SER A 37 2.71 -4.67 -1.83
N HIS A 38 1.67 -3.87 -1.55
CA HIS A 38 1.29 -3.46 -0.19
C HIS A 38 0.95 -4.70 0.67
N MET A 39 0.19 -5.65 0.12
CA MET A 39 -0.12 -6.90 0.82
C MET A 39 1.14 -7.71 1.17
N SER A 40 2.12 -7.80 0.26
CA SER A 40 3.40 -8.45 0.53
C SER A 40 4.22 -7.72 1.61
N GLN A 41 4.17 -6.38 1.65
CA GLN A 41 4.82 -5.57 2.69
C GLN A 41 4.20 -5.81 4.08
N TYR A 42 2.86 -5.90 4.16
CA TYR A 42 2.13 -6.20 5.40
C TYR A 42 2.44 -7.60 5.92
N VAL A 43 2.38 -8.61 5.05
CA VAL A 43 2.65 -10.02 5.41
C VAL A 43 4.12 -10.27 5.76
N SER A 44 5.04 -9.40 5.32
CA SER A 44 6.46 -9.42 5.72
C SER A 44 6.80 -8.45 6.87
N GLY A 45 5.81 -7.76 7.46
CA GLY A 45 6.00 -6.84 8.58
C GLY A 45 6.77 -5.55 8.26
N LYS A 46 7.07 -5.29 6.99
CA LYS A 46 7.83 -4.10 6.54
C LYS A 46 7.05 -2.79 6.69
N THR A 47 5.73 -2.88 6.80
CA THR A 47 4.83 -1.72 6.86
C THR A 47 3.58 -2.12 7.63
N VAL A 48 3.02 -1.18 8.39
CA VAL A 48 1.72 -1.33 9.06
C VAL A 48 0.64 -0.66 8.21
N PRO A 49 -0.53 -1.28 7.99
CA PRO A 49 -1.62 -0.65 7.23
C PRO A 49 -2.18 0.57 7.97
N ARG A 50 -2.75 1.52 7.20
CA ARG A 50 -3.56 2.62 7.76
C ARG A 50 -4.88 2.08 8.32
N ALA A 51 -5.51 2.82 9.24
CA ALA A 51 -6.74 2.42 9.92
C ALA A 51 -7.88 1.92 8.99
N GLU A 52 -8.05 2.52 7.80
CA GLU A 52 -9.01 2.07 6.78
C GLU A 52 -8.70 0.64 6.30
N ILE A 53 -7.46 0.39 5.86
CA ILE A 53 -7.01 -0.92 5.39
C ILE A 53 -6.98 -1.93 6.54
N LEU A 54 -6.60 -1.50 7.76
CA LEU A 54 -6.62 -2.35 8.95
C LEU A 54 -8.04 -2.85 9.25
N ARG A 55 -9.03 -1.95 9.28
CA ARG A 55 -10.46 -2.28 9.45
C ARG A 55 -10.97 -3.18 8.33
N PHE A 56 -10.57 -2.92 7.09
CA PHE A 56 -10.90 -3.80 5.96
C PHE A 56 -10.35 -5.22 6.13
N LEU A 57 -9.08 -5.36 6.55
CA LEU A 57 -8.45 -6.66 6.81
C LEU A 57 -9.09 -7.39 8.00
N ALA A 58 -9.36 -6.66 9.08
CA ALA A 58 -10.09 -7.13 10.26
C ALA A 58 -11.46 -7.70 9.88
N ASN A 59 -12.26 -6.95 9.10
CA ASN A 59 -13.56 -7.38 8.60
C ASN A 59 -13.45 -8.62 7.70
N CYS A 60 -12.52 -8.65 6.74
CA CYS A 60 -12.35 -9.80 5.83
C CYS A 60 -11.93 -11.08 6.57
N LEU A 61 -11.15 -10.94 7.63
CA LEU A 61 -10.68 -12.06 8.43
C LEU A 61 -11.58 -12.35 9.65
N GLN A 62 -12.61 -11.52 9.88
CA GLN A 62 -13.49 -11.56 11.06
C GLN A 62 -12.69 -11.68 12.37
N VAL A 63 -11.70 -10.81 12.53
CA VAL A 63 -10.86 -10.66 13.73
C VAL A 63 -10.84 -9.19 14.14
N ASP A 64 -10.63 -8.88 15.41
CA ASP A 64 -10.63 -7.49 15.84
C ASP A 64 -9.44 -6.70 15.26
N ALA A 65 -9.65 -5.40 14.99
CA ALA A 65 -8.66 -4.53 14.35
C ALA A 65 -7.50 -4.17 15.30
N ASP A 66 -7.79 -3.97 16.58
CA ASP A 66 -6.79 -3.73 17.61
C ASP A 66 -6.08 -5.04 17.96
N TRP A 67 -6.81 -6.18 18.03
CA TRP A 67 -6.16 -7.50 18.16
C TRP A 67 -5.17 -7.76 17.03
N LEU A 68 -5.53 -7.44 15.78
CA LEU A 68 -4.63 -7.62 14.65
C LEU A 68 -3.37 -6.74 14.80
N LEU A 69 -3.54 -5.49 15.24
CA LEU A 69 -2.47 -4.50 15.38
C LEU A 69 -1.57 -4.73 16.62
N THR A 70 -2.13 -4.65 17.82
CA THR A 70 -1.40 -4.75 19.10
C THR A 70 -1.30 -6.19 19.59
N GLY A 71 -2.33 -7.01 19.35
CA GLY A 71 -2.49 -8.32 19.97
C GLY A 71 -3.41 -8.32 21.20
N GLU A 72 -3.91 -7.15 21.59
CA GLU A 72 -4.89 -6.98 22.68
C GLU A 72 -6.31 -7.00 22.12
N GLY A 73 -7.24 -7.67 22.81
CA GLY A 73 -8.61 -7.86 22.34
C GLY A 73 -8.91 -9.31 21.92
N ASP A 74 -10.10 -9.55 21.37
CA ASP A 74 -10.53 -10.88 20.98
C ASP A 74 -10.01 -11.25 19.57
N SER A 75 -9.46 -12.46 19.45
CA SER A 75 -9.07 -13.05 18.16
C SER A 75 -10.27 -13.36 17.25
N ARG A 76 -11.50 -13.24 17.75
CA ARG A 76 -12.75 -13.45 17.01
C ARG A 76 -13.67 -12.25 17.20
N MET A 77 -14.03 -11.57 16.10
CA MET A 77 -15.17 -10.66 16.15
C MET A 77 -16.46 -11.47 16.21
N VAL A 78 -17.30 -11.18 17.20
CA VAL A 78 -18.71 -11.58 17.19
C VAL A 78 -19.42 -10.78 16.10
N GLU A 79 -20.12 -11.48 15.23
CA GLU A 79 -20.78 -10.99 14.02
C GLU A 79 -22.04 -10.17 14.38
N GLY A 80 -21.84 -8.98 14.96
CA GLY A 80 -22.88 -8.21 15.64
C GLY A 80 -22.94 -6.72 15.36
N ASN A 81 -22.09 -6.17 14.47
CA ASN A 81 -22.22 -4.78 14.01
C ASN A 81 -21.61 -4.57 12.61
N THR A 82 -22.45 -4.68 11.58
CA THR A 82 -22.05 -4.37 10.20
C THR A 82 -21.85 -2.87 10.05
N ILE A 83 -20.61 -2.42 9.88
CA ILE A 83 -20.34 -1.05 9.42
C ILE A 83 -20.67 -0.96 7.93
N HIS A 84 -21.91 -0.59 7.62
CA HIS A 84 -22.32 -0.19 6.28
C HIS A 84 -21.66 1.14 5.87
N ASN A 85 -21.37 1.27 4.57
CA ASN A 85 -20.99 2.48 3.83
C ASN A 85 -19.76 3.28 4.34
N VAL A 86 -18.61 2.97 3.75
CA VAL A 86 -17.58 3.99 3.44
C VAL A 86 -17.55 4.19 1.90
N GLY A 87 -18.72 4.55 1.35
CA GLY A 87 -18.97 4.57 -0.09
C GLY A 87 -19.83 5.76 -0.55
N GLU A 88 -19.86 6.85 0.22
CA GLU A 88 -20.62 8.05 -0.12
C GLU A 88 -19.78 9.33 -0.02
N LYS A 89 -20.13 10.31 -0.86
CA LYS A 89 -19.49 11.62 -1.10
C LYS A 89 -18.18 11.51 -1.91
N ASN A 90 -18.09 11.98 -3.16
CA ASN A 90 -19.01 12.84 -3.93
C ASN A 90 -18.95 12.54 -5.44
N THR A 91 -20.12 12.42 -6.07
CA THR A 91 -20.29 12.66 -7.51
C THR A 91 -21.37 13.72 -7.73
N ALA A 92 -21.20 14.52 -8.77
CA ALA A 92 -22.12 15.54 -9.28
C ALA A 92 -22.44 16.75 -8.37
N ARG A 93 -21.87 17.91 -8.74
CA ARG A 93 -22.64 19.09 -9.22
C ARG A 93 -21.75 19.94 -10.15
N LYS A 94 -22.40 20.63 -11.08
CA LYS A 94 -21.82 21.31 -12.24
C LYS A 94 -22.54 22.65 -12.42
N ALA A 95 -21.81 23.76 -12.28
CA ALA A 95 -22.04 25.08 -12.86
C ALA A 95 -20.78 25.96 -12.57
N GLU A 96 -20.12 26.62 -13.53
CA GLU A 96 -20.33 28.01 -14.01
C GLU A 96 -20.21 29.01 -12.83
N ASP A 97 -19.26 29.97 -12.76
CA ASP A 97 -18.79 30.95 -13.76
C ASP A 97 -17.31 31.44 -13.58
N GLY A 98 -16.73 32.06 -14.63
CA GLY A 98 -15.87 33.26 -14.52
C GLY A 98 -14.32 33.15 -14.36
N GLU A 99 -13.60 33.31 -15.50
CA GLU A 99 -12.36 34.12 -15.75
C GLU A 99 -11.29 34.34 -14.64
N SER A 100 -9.96 34.35 -14.86
CA SER A 100 -9.08 34.22 -16.06
C SER A 100 -7.62 33.99 -15.53
N ALA A 101 -6.50 33.90 -16.28
CA ALA A 101 -6.17 34.28 -17.67
C ALA A 101 -5.04 33.41 -18.31
N GLU A 102 -4.93 33.53 -19.64
CA GLU A 102 -3.80 33.42 -20.57
C GLU A 102 -2.48 32.63 -20.29
N GLY A 103 -2.12 31.78 -21.27
CA GLY A 103 -0.82 31.11 -21.41
C GLY A 103 -0.71 30.35 -22.75
N LYS A 104 -0.49 31.06 -23.86
CA LYS A 104 -0.63 30.56 -25.26
C LYS A 104 0.69 30.02 -25.85
N ILE A 105 0.57 29.35 -27.01
CA ILE A 105 1.58 28.80 -27.99
C ILE A 105 1.99 27.33 -27.74
N GLU A 106 1.48 26.34 -28.48
CA GLU A 106 1.60 25.99 -29.93
C GLU A 106 2.90 25.24 -30.30
N GLY A 107 2.76 24.01 -30.83
CA GLY A 107 3.92 23.16 -31.14
C GLY A 107 3.66 21.76 -31.75
N LYS A 108 2.67 21.65 -32.63
CA LYS A 108 2.60 20.78 -33.84
C LYS A 108 3.27 19.38 -33.88
N VAL A 109 2.42 18.36 -34.12
CA VAL A 109 2.56 17.26 -35.13
C VAL A 109 3.70 16.23 -34.97
N SER A 110 3.37 14.94 -34.82
CA SER A 110 3.51 13.92 -35.89
C SER A 110 3.00 12.52 -35.47
N ARG A 111 2.99 11.57 -36.42
CA ARG A 111 2.30 10.26 -36.41
C ARG A 111 3.26 9.07 -36.23
N LYS A 112 2.64 7.88 -36.08
CA LYS A 112 3.21 6.51 -35.98
C LYS A 112 3.84 6.19 -34.62
N GLY A 113 3.72 4.97 -34.10
CA GLY A 113 3.01 3.78 -34.61
C GLY A 113 3.68 2.48 -34.13
N SER A 114 3.01 1.34 -34.33
CA SER A 114 3.47 -0.02 -34.03
C SER A 114 3.56 -0.44 -32.56
N THR A 115 2.59 -1.29 -32.19
CA THR A 115 2.77 -2.55 -31.44
C THR A 115 4.20 -2.97 -31.09
N GLN A 116 4.43 -3.29 -29.81
CA GLN A 116 4.89 -4.65 -29.46
C GLN A 116 4.52 -5.04 -28.03
N ASN A 117 3.97 -6.24 -27.89
CA ASN A 117 3.69 -6.90 -26.62
C ASN A 117 4.83 -7.88 -26.29
N ARG A 118 4.90 -8.35 -25.03
CA ARG A 118 5.59 -9.59 -24.56
C ARG A 118 7.08 -9.49 -24.09
N VAL A 119 7.28 -9.79 -22.80
CA VAL A 119 8.45 -10.38 -22.07
C VAL A 119 9.83 -9.69 -22.18
N LYS A 120 10.61 -9.46 -21.10
CA LYS A 120 11.15 -10.42 -20.12
C LYS A 120 11.71 -9.73 -18.85
N SER A 121 12.00 -10.54 -17.83
CA SER A 121 13.04 -10.36 -16.79
C SER A 121 13.13 -9.02 -16.05
N GLY A 122 12.72 -9.02 -14.78
CA GLY A 122 13.05 -7.95 -13.84
C GLY A 122 14.54 -7.94 -13.46
N GLY A 123 15.34 -7.16 -14.18
CA GLY A 123 16.60 -6.63 -13.67
C GLY A 123 16.30 -5.31 -12.96
N SER A 124 16.45 -5.27 -11.63
CA SER A 124 16.30 -4.01 -10.89
C SER A 124 17.46 -3.08 -11.22
N ILE A 125 17.16 -1.84 -11.60
CA ILE A 125 18.18 -0.78 -11.71
C ILE A 125 18.75 -0.54 -10.30
N MET A 126 19.90 -1.13 -10.01
CA MET A 126 20.67 -0.86 -8.81
C MET A 126 21.30 0.53 -8.94
N ARG A 127 21.20 1.34 -7.89
CA ARG A 127 21.95 2.60 -7.80
C ARG A 127 23.33 2.26 -7.28
N GLU A 128 24.37 2.53 -8.06
CA GLU A 128 25.75 2.40 -7.60
C GLU A 128 26.07 3.51 -6.59
N PHE A 129 26.61 3.11 -5.43
CA PHE A 129 27.15 4.03 -4.44
C PHE A 129 28.68 3.93 -4.47
N MET A 130 29.35 4.97 -4.92
CA MET A 130 30.81 5.04 -4.86
C MET A 130 31.28 5.26 -3.42
N LYS A 131 32.36 4.57 -3.01
CA LYS A 131 32.97 4.78 -1.69
C LYS A 131 33.50 6.21 -1.56
N SER A 132 33.05 6.92 -0.53
CA SER A 132 33.65 8.19 -0.12
C SER A 132 34.90 7.92 0.73
N SER A 133 36.08 8.22 0.19
CA SER A 133 37.32 8.29 0.98
C SER A 133 37.32 9.60 1.78
N LYS A 134 36.79 9.55 3.01
CA LYS A 134 36.74 10.72 3.90
C LYS A 134 37.24 10.42 5.32
N LEU A 135 38.40 9.77 5.43
CA LEU A 135 39.23 9.71 6.64
C LEU A 135 40.72 9.65 6.30
N ASP A 136 41.16 10.52 5.40
CA ASP A 136 42.57 10.92 5.31
C ASP A 136 42.72 12.21 6.13
N ASN A 137 43.76 12.29 6.98
CA ASN A 137 44.03 13.34 7.98
C ASN A 137 43.33 13.18 9.36
N VAL A 138 43.62 12.07 10.06
CA VAL A 138 43.76 12.14 11.53
C VAL A 138 45.22 12.47 11.81
N LEU A 139 45.50 13.74 12.12
CA LEU A 139 46.83 14.16 12.56
C LEU A 139 47.05 13.65 14.00
N TYR A 140 48.03 12.78 14.20
CA TYR A 140 48.45 12.39 15.55
C TYR A 140 49.20 13.56 16.18
N ASP A 141 48.56 14.29 17.09
CA ASP A 141 49.27 15.24 17.94
C ASP A 141 49.87 14.49 19.13
N VAL A 142 51.21 14.51 19.22
CA VAL A 142 52.00 13.83 20.24
C VAL A 142 52.36 14.84 21.32
N ARG A 143 51.90 14.62 22.56
CA ARG A 143 52.36 15.30 23.78
C ARG A 143 52.23 14.39 24.99
#